data_AF-A0A1Q7BFY4-F1
#
_entry.id   AF-A0A1Q7BFY4-F1
#
_cell.length_a   1.000
_cell.length_b   1.000
_cell.length_c   1.000
_cell.angle_alpha   90.00
_cell.angle_beta   90.00
_cell.angle_gamma   90.00
#
_symmetry.space_group_name_H-M   'P 1'
#
loop_
_entity.id
_entity.type
_entity.pdbx_description
1 polymer ?
#
loop_
_entity_poly.entity_id
_entity_poly.type
_entity_poly.pdbx_seq_one_letter_code
_entity_poly.pdbx_strand_id
1 'polypeptide(L)'
;MRTAHALIGSTILTTAVSAAAPAGAVCSVFSRVPCFPTVCSVFTHHNCIPYSTYWIGQDLRLTIESGSAGERSTSPGLAEERGGDHKLDTLRDMFDALRACWIPPAKEEARSGMQMSVRFAFKRSGDIIATPRVTYVRQGAAPETREAYLHAITAALERCTPLHFSEGLGNAVAGRPIAIRFVDNRD
;
A
#
# COMPACT_ATOMS: atom_id res chain seq x y z
N MET A 1 15.86 9.12 77.93
CA MET A 1 16.65 10.37 77.85
C MET A 1 18.05 10.03 77.38
N ARG A 2 18.42 10.48 76.18
CA ARG A 2 19.76 10.92 75.74
C ARG A 2 19.79 10.98 74.22
N THR A 3 19.38 12.15 73.73
CA THR A 3 19.65 12.66 72.39
C THR A 3 21.16 12.86 72.24
N ALA A 4 21.75 12.29 71.20
CA ALA A 4 23.11 12.60 70.77
C ALA A 4 23.04 13.17 69.35
N HIS A 5 23.34 14.47 69.24
CA HIS A 5 23.57 15.16 67.99
C HIS A 5 24.91 14.68 67.40
N ALA A 6 24.92 14.33 66.12
CA ALA A 6 26.14 14.16 65.34
C ALA A 6 26.09 15.11 64.13
N LEU A 7 27.10 15.97 64.06
CA LEU A 7 27.29 17.04 63.10
C LEU A 7 27.81 16.53 61.75
N ILE A 8 27.19 17.05 60.69
CA ILE A 8 27.75 17.63 59.45
C ILE A 8 28.97 16.94 58.81
N GLY A 9 28.76 16.54 57.55
CA GLY A 9 29.84 16.29 56.59
C GLY A 9 29.29 16.04 55.19
N SER A 10 28.64 17.02 54.56
CA SER A 10 28.22 16.92 53.16
C SER A 10 29.40 17.21 52.23
N THR A 11 30.13 16.17 51.84
CA THR A 11 31.07 16.24 50.72
C THR A 11 30.29 16.16 49.41
N ILE A 12 30.18 17.27 48.69
CA ILE A 12 29.64 17.33 47.34
C ILE A 12 30.71 16.75 46.40
N LEU A 13 30.52 15.52 45.92
CA LEU A 13 31.34 14.95 44.85
C LEU A 13 30.79 15.49 43.52
N THR A 14 31.37 16.58 43.01
CA THR A 14 31.11 17.04 41.65
C THR A 14 31.73 16.05 40.67
N THR A 15 30.92 15.12 40.16
CA THR A 15 31.28 14.37 38.95
C THR A 15 31.27 15.35 37.79
N ALA A 16 32.45 15.75 37.31
CA ALA A 16 32.60 16.38 36.02
C ALA A 16 32.13 15.40 34.95
N VAL A 17 30.89 15.56 34.49
CA VAL A 17 30.45 14.97 33.23
C VAL A 17 31.21 15.73 32.16
N SER A 18 32.34 15.16 31.73
CA SER A 18 32.96 15.57 30.48
C SER A 18 31.93 15.37 29.38
N ALA A 19 31.35 16.47 28.90
CA ALA A 19 30.58 16.49 27.68
C ALA A 19 31.55 16.12 26.55
N ALA A 20 31.62 14.83 26.22
CA ALA A 20 32.30 14.38 25.02
C ALA A 20 31.59 15.05 23.84
N ALA A 21 32.26 16.02 23.22
CA ALA A 21 31.80 16.63 21.99
C ALA A 21 31.55 15.51 20.95
N PRO A 22 30.37 15.44 20.31
CA PRO A 22 30.05 14.39 19.34
C PRO A 22 30.67 14.70 17.97
N ALA A 23 31.88 15.27 17.96
CA ALA A 23 32.62 15.61 16.77
C ALA A 23 33.79 14.63 16.64
N GLY A 24 33.48 13.37 16.31
CA GLY A 24 34.54 12.38 16.13
C GLY A 24 34.12 10.92 15.98
N ALA A 25 32.82 10.60 15.84
CA ALA A 25 32.42 9.23 15.55
C ALA A 25 32.69 8.90 14.06
N VAL A 26 33.96 8.66 13.73
CA VAL A 26 34.36 8.02 12.48
C VAL A 26 33.75 6.62 12.44
N CYS A 27 32.77 6.45 11.57
CA CYS A 27 32.10 5.18 11.33
C CYS A 27 33.11 4.18 10.75
N SER A 28 33.35 3.07 11.45
CA SER A 28 34.20 1.97 10.98
C SER A 28 33.36 0.72 10.76
N VAL A 29 33.62 0.01 9.65
CA VAL A 29 33.00 -1.28 9.26
C VAL A 29 33.13 -2.36 10.35
N PHE A 30 34.09 -2.22 11.26
CA PHE A 30 34.30 -3.17 12.36
C PHE A 30 33.45 -2.90 13.62
N SER A 31 32.62 -1.85 13.62
CA SER A 31 31.79 -1.51 14.77
C SER A 31 30.50 -2.35 14.76
N ARG A 32 30.29 -3.18 15.79
CA ARG A 32 29.08 -4.04 15.95
C ARG A 32 27.81 -3.26 16.34
N VAL A 33 27.76 -1.96 16.07
CA VAL A 33 26.63 -1.08 16.39
C VAL A 33 26.21 -0.40 15.08
N PRO A 34 24.91 -0.41 14.72
CA PRO A 34 24.48 0.14 13.45
C PRO A 34 24.73 1.66 13.42
N CYS A 35 25.51 2.10 12.45
CA CYS A 35 25.81 3.52 12.22
C CYS A 35 24.55 4.22 11.67
N PHE A 36 23.72 4.79 12.55
CA PHE A 36 22.69 5.73 12.16
C PHE A 36 22.83 7.03 12.97
N PRO A 37 22.93 8.21 12.32
CA PRO A 37 22.71 9.45 13.05
C PRO A 37 21.25 9.46 13.54
N THR A 38 21.04 9.63 14.84
CA THR A 38 19.70 9.65 15.44
C THR A 38 18.95 10.97 15.25
N VAL A 39 19.61 11.98 14.64
CA VAL A 39 19.05 13.31 14.43
C VAL A 39 19.41 13.84 13.04
N CYS A 40 18.39 14.19 12.25
CA CYS A 40 18.55 14.73 10.90
C CYS A 40 18.32 16.26 10.83
N SER A 41 17.92 16.87 11.94
CA SER A 41 17.71 18.31 12.10
C SER A 41 17.88 18.69 13.58
N VAL A 42 18.53 19.82 13.87
CA VAL A 42 18.64 20.39 15.23
C VAL A 42 17.30 20.94 15.72
N PHE A 43 16.37 21.22 14.81
CA PHE A 43 15.12 21.93 15.09
C PHE A 43 13.87 21.02 15.06
N THR A 44 14.01 19.70 14.89
CA THR A 44 12.83 18.82 14.78
C THR A 44 13.09 17.45 15.43
N HIS A 45 12.46 17.19 16.58
CA HIS A 45 12.50 15.91 17.30
C HIS A 45 11.51 14.90 16.71
N HIS A 46 11.69 14.54 15.45
CA HIS A 46 10.98 13.41 14.86
C HIS A 46 11.99 12.32 14.53
N ASN A 47 11.60 11.07 14.76
CA ASN A 47 12.39 9.92 14.36
C ASN A 47 12.75 10.08 12.88
N CYS A 48 14.04 10.03 12.53
CA CYS A 48 14.45 9.96 11.13
C CYS A 48 13.82 8.68 10.58
N ILE A 49 12.74 8.81 9.80
CA ILE A 49 12.22 7.70 9.02
C ILE A 49 13.19 7.61 7.83
N PRO A 50 14.09 6.62 7.78
CA PRO A 50 14.96 6.47 6.62
C PRO A 50 14.05 6.18 5.43
N TYR A 51 14.05 7.09 4.45
CA TYR A 51 13.54 6.89 3.09
C TYR A 51 12.49 5.79 2.93
N SER A 52 11.20 6.07 3.21
CA SER A 52 10.12 5.22 2.70
C SER A 52 9.89 5.43 1.19
N THR A 53 10.64 6.33 0.56
CA THR A 53 10.53 6.65 -0.85
C THR A 53 11.70 6.03 -1.60
N TYR A 54 11.38 4.94 -2.31
CA TYR A 54 12.11 4.26 -3.40
C TYR A 54 12.85 2.98 -3.04
N TRP A 55 12.18 1.86 -3.37
CA TRP A 55 12.75 0.80 -4.23
C TRP A 55 11.70 -0.12 -4.91
N ILE A 56 10.40 0.07 -4.67
CA ILE A 56 9.32 -0.52 -5.49
C ILE A 56 8.39 0.65 -5.85
N GLY A 57 8.06 0.79 -7.13
CA GLY A 57 7.74 2.07 -7.76
C GLY A 57 6.54 2.82 -7.20
N GLN A 58 6.28 4.01 -7.76
CA GLN A 58 4.93 4.58 -7.75
C GLN A 58 4.00 3.77 -8.68
N ASP A 59 4.07 2.44 -8.60
CA ASP A 59 3.31 1.53 -9.43
C ASP A 59 1.87 1.48 -8.93
N LEU A 60 0.93 1.77 -9.83
CA LEU A 60 -0.49 1.73 -9.52
C LEU A 60 -0.88 0.26 -9.39
N ARG A 61 -0.90 -0.23 -8.15
CA ARG A 61 -1.13 -1.65 -7.85
C ARG A 61 -2.33 -1.86 -6.95
N LEU A 62 -3.12 -2.85 -7.33
CA LEU A 62 -4.34 -3.24 -6.63
C LEU A 62 -4.37 -4.76 -6.51
N THR A 63 -4.77 -5.26 -5.34
CA THR A 63 -5.21 -6.65 -5.19
C THR A 63 -6.72 -6.65 -4.97
N ILE A 64 -7.43 -7.46 -5.74
CA ILE A 64 -8.87 -7.69 -5.61
C ILE A 64 -9.06 -9.14 -5.19
N GLU A 65 -9.67 -9.33 -4.03
CA GLU A 65 -9.92 -10.65 -3.45
C GLU A 65 -11.40 -11.01 -3.60
N SER A 66 -11.65 -12.23 -4.06
CA SER A 66 -12.97 -12.84 -4.05
C SER A 66 -13.04 -13.66 -2.77
N GLY A 67 -13.68 -13.12 -1.74
CA GLY A 67 -13.95 -13.82 -0.48
C GLY A 67 -15.29 -14.55 -0.51
N SER A 68 -15.47 -15.51 0.39
CA SER A 68 -16.78 -16.09 0.64
C SER A 68 -17.71 -15.00 1.23
N ALA A 69 -19.02 -15.14 1.06
CA ALA A 69 -20.00 -14.11 1.44
C ALA A 69 -19.94 -13.66 2.93
N GLY A 70 -19.21 -14.39 3.79
CA GLY A 70 -18.98 -14.06 5.19
C GLY A 70 -17.81 -13.08 5.47
N GLU A 71 -16.97 -12.77 4.48
CA GLU A 71 -15.77 -11.92 4.66
C GLU A 71 -15.88 -10.56 3.99
N ARG A 72 -17.08 -10.21 3.47
CA ARG A 72 -17.30 -8.89 2.87
C ARG A 72 -17.11 -7.86 3.98
N SER A 73 -15.93 -7.24 4.02
CA SER A 73 -15.66 -6.00 4.75
C SER A 73 -16.58 -4.95 4.16
N THR A 74 -17.79 -4.93 4.69
CA THR A 74 -18.79 -3.94 4.38
C THR A 74 -18.29 -2.71 5.13
N SER A 75 -17.48 -1.88 4.48
CA SER A 75 -17.31 -0.51 4.96
C SER A 75 -18.71 0.12 4.96
N PRO A 76 -19.34 0.34 6.11
CA PRO A 76 -20.65 0.96 6.15
C PRO A 76 -20.41 2.45 5.95
N GLY A 77 -20.96 3.01 4.86
CA GLY A 77 -21.14 4.46 4.77
C GLY A 77 -20.53 5.15 3.56
N LEU A 78 -20.84 4.71 2.33
CA LEU A 78 -20.81 5.57 1.12
C LEU A 78 -21.90 5.15 0.11
N ALA A 79 -22.98 4.51 0.56
CA ALA A 79 -24.05 4.00 -0.34
C ALA A 79 -25.15 5.03 -0.63
N GLU A 80 -25.13 6.19 0.03
CA GLU A 80 -26.13 7.24 -0.15
C GLU A 80 -25.40 8.54 -0.53
N GLU A 81 -24.88 8.62 -1.76
CA GLU A 81 -24.68 9.83 -2.59
C GLU A 81 -24.02 9.41 -3.91
N ARG A 82 -24.59 8.45 -4.64
CA ARG A 82 -24.08 8.03 -5.97
C ARG A 82 -25.08 8.26 -7.09
N GLY A 83 -25.81 9.36 -6.99
CA GLY A 83 -26.74 9.84 -8.01
C GLY A 83 -26.27 11.17 -8.57
N GLY A 84 -25.49 11.12 -9.65
CA GLY A 84 -25.08 12.28 -10.43
C GLY A 84 -23.58 12.28 -10.72
N ASP A 85 -23.24 12.58 -11.98
CA ASP A 85 -21.95 12.89 -12.65
C ASP A 85 -20.72 13.21 -11.75
N HIS A 86 -20.43 12.36 -10.76
CA HIS A 86 -19.34 12.58 -9.83
C HIS A 86 -18.07 11.99 -10.44
N LYS A 87 -17.18 12.89 -10.84
CA LYS A 87 -15.88 12.52 -11.37
C LYS A 87 -15.00 11.98 -10.26
N LEU A 88 -14.33 10.87 -10.52
CA LEU A 88 -13.32 10.29 -9.62
C LEU A 88 -12.12 11.25 -9.55
N ASP A 89 -11.81 11.75 -8.36
CA ASP A 89 -10.72 12.72 -8.15
C ASP A 89 -9.50 12.13 -7.43
N THR A 90 -9.65 10.97 -6.77
CA THR A 90 -8.56 10.32 -6.04
C THR A 90 -8.21 8.94 -6.59
N LEU A 91 -6.96 8.51 -6.38
CA LEU A 91 -6.52 7.14 -6.69
C LEU A 91 -7.30 6.09 -5.87
N ARG A 92 -7.76 6.46 -4.66
CA ARG A 92 -8.57 5.57 -3.81
C ARG A 92 -9.92 5.31 -4.48
N ASP A 93 -10.63 6.34 -4.92
CA ASP A 93 -11.94 6.21 -5.56
C ASP A 93 -11.83 5.41 -6.87
N MET A 94 -10.76 5.62 -7.64
CA MET A 94 -10.47 4.80 -8.82
C MET A 94 -10.31 3.32 -8.48
N PHE A 95 -9.55 2.98 -7.44
CA PHE A 95 -9.38 1.58 -7.04
C PHE A 95 -10.66 0.99 -6.42
N ASP A 96 -11.45 1.80 -5.73
CA ASP A 96 -12.75 1.37 -5.19
C ASP A 96 -13.75 1.09 -6.31
N ALA A 97 -13.79 1.93 -7.36
CA ALA A 97 -14.57 1.67 -8.57
C ALA A 97 -14.15 0.36 -9.26
N LEU A 98 -12.83 0.13 -9.42
CA LEU A 98 -12.31 -1.11 -10.00
C LEU A 98 -12.68 -2.36 -9.19
N ARG A 99 -12.67 -2.26 -7.84
CA ARG A 99 -13.15 -3.34 -6.98
C ARG A 99 -14.65 -3.58 -7.16
N ALA A 100 -15.45 -2.54 -7.30
CA ALA A 100 -16.90 -2.64 -7.46
C ALA A 100 -17.31 -3.32 -8.77
N CYS A 101 -16.51 -3.19 -9.84
CA CYS A 101 -16.79 -3.84 -11.12
C CYS A 101 -16.43 -5.33 -11.15
N TRP A 102 -15.64 -5.81 -10.20
CA TRP A 102 -15.19 -7.19 -10.18
C TRP A 102 -16.34 -8.13 -9.81
N ILE A 103 -16.64 -9.04 -10.73
CA ILE A 103 -17.54 -10.17 -10.50
C ILE A 103 -16.70 -11.41 -10.76
N PRO A 104 -16.42 -12.22 -9.74
CA PRO A 104 -15.61 -13.41 -9.92
C PRO A 104 -16.37 -14.47 -10.73
N PRO A 105 -15.67 -15.43 -11.35
CA PRO A 105 -16.31 -16.49 -12.13
C PRO A 105 -17.30 -17.32 -11.29
N ALA A 106 -18.16 -18.06 -11.97
CA ALA A 106 -19.16 -18.94 -11.34
C ALA A 106 -18.47 -19.93 -10.38
N LYS A 107 -19.18 -20.37 -9.33
CA LYS A 107 -18.56 -21.20 -8.28
C LYS A 107 -18.06 -22.54 -8.82
N GLU A 108 -18.69 -23.03 -9.87
CA GLU A 108 -18.38 -24.29 -10.55
C GLU A 108 -17.04 -24.21 -11.30
N GLU A 109 -16.66 -23.01 -11.74
CA GLU A 109 -15.41 -22.72 -12.47
C GLU A 109 -14.33 -22.13 -11.55
N ALA A 110 -14.74 -21.63 -10.38
CA ALA A 110 -13.88 -21.05 -9.37
C ALA A 110 -12.96 -22.12 -8.76
N ARG A 111 -11.76 -21.68 -8.39
CA ARG A 111 -10.77 -22.56 -7.76
C ARG A 111 -10.12 -21.83 -6.59
N SER A 112 -10.19 -22.44 -5.42
CA SER A 112 -9.61 -21.88 -4.20
C SER A 112 -8.11 -21.61 -4.35
N GLY A 113 -7.72 -20.40 -3.96
CA GLY A 113 -6.41 -19.82 -4.09
C GLY A 113 -6.01 -19.38 -5.51
N MET A 114 -6.89 -19.45 -6.52
CA MET A 114 -6.51 -19.00 -7.86
C MET A 114 -6.05 -17.55 -7.88
N GLN A 115 -5.01 -17.30 -8.67
CA GLN A 115 -4.40 -15.99 -8.79
C GLN A 115 -4.09 -15.68 -10.26
N MET A 116 -4.45 -14.48 -10.68
CA MET A 116 -4.13 -13.95 -12.00
C MET A 116 -3.82 -12.47 -11.89
N SER A 117 -2.76 -12.00 -12.54
CA SER A 117 -2.43 -10.57 -12.59
C SER A 117 -2.47 -10.04 -14.01
N VAL A 118 -3.10 -8.89 -14.20
CA VAL A 118 -3.14 -8.17 -15.47
C VAL A 118 -2.53 -6.79 -15.33
N ARG A 119 -1.96 -6.30 -16.42
CA ARG A 119 -1.40 -4.96 -16.53
C ARG A 119 -2.00 -4.23 -17.73
N PHE A 120 -2.43 -3.00 -17.50
CA PHE A 120 -3.02 -2.12 -18.51
C PHE A 120 -2.77 -0.66 -18.12
N ALA A 121 -3.27 0.30 -18.89
CA ALA A 121 -3.23 1.72 -18.54
C ALA A 121 -4.54 2.39 -18.98
N PHE A 122 -4.89 3.54 -18.41
CA PHE A 122 -6.03 4.34 -18.85
C PHE A 122 -5.58 5.53 -19.72
N LYS A 123 -6.46 5.97 -20.61
CA LYS A 123 -6.41 7.30 -21.22
C LYS A 123 -6.89 8.34 -20.21
N ARG A 124 -6.63 9.62 -20.50
CA ARG A 124 -7.21 10.74 -19.74
C ARG A 124 -8.75 10.72 -19.73
N SER A 125 -9.37 10.16 -20.77
CA SER A 125 -10.82 9.99 -20.90
C SER A 125 -11.43 8.93 -19.98
N GLY A 126 -10.62 8.05 -19.38
CA GLY A 126 -11.13 6.90 -18.62
C GLY A 126 -11.20 5.58 -19.38
N ASP A 127 -10.95 5.59 -20.70
CA ASP A 127 -10.88 4.36 -21.50
C ASP A 127 -9.57 3.61 -21.25
N ILE A 128 -9.58 2.29 -21.40
CA ILE A 128 -8.35 1.50 -21.35
C ILE A 128 -7.51 1.72 -22.63
N ILE A 129 -6.19 1.83 -22.44
CA ILE A 129 -5.18 1.82 -23.48
C ILE A 129 -4.79 0.38 -23.78
N ALA A 130 -5.11 -0.06 -25.00
CA ALA A 130 -4.79 -1.38 -25.53
C ALA A 130 -5.38 -2.55 -24.72
N THR A 131 -5.27 -3.76 -25.26
CA THR A 131 -5.75 -4.95 -24.56
C THR A 131 -4.93 -5.21 -23.28
N PRO A 132 -5.59 -5.43 -22.13
CA PRO A 132 -4.91 -5.81 -20.89
C PRO A 132 -4.00 -7.03 -21.08
N ARG A 133 -2.79 -6.97 -20.53
CA ARG A 133 -1.79 -8.04 -20.65
C ARG A 133 -1.75 -8.86 -19.38
N VAL A 134 -1.93 -10.18 -19.50
CA VAL A 134 -1.71 -11.11 -18.38
C VAL A 134 -0.22 -11.16 -18.07
N THR A 135 0.13 -10.90 -16.81
CA THR A 135 1.52 -10.87 -16.31
C THR A 135 1.82 -12.03 -15.35
N TYR A 136 0.80 -12.63 -14.77
CA TYR A 136 0.94 -13.78 -13.88
C TYR A 136 -0.33 -14.63 -13.90
N VAL A 137 -0.15 -15.94 -13.80
CA VAL A 137 -1.20 -16.93 -13.56
C VAL A 137 -0.63 -17.96 -12.59
N ARG A 138 -1.44 -18.40 -11.61
CA ARG A 138 -1.06 -19.49 -10.70
C ARG A 138 -0.62 -20.73 -11.50
N GLN A 139 0.50 -21.32 -11.09
CA GLN A 139 1.00 -22.56 -11.66
C GLN A 139 0.04 -23.72 -11.41
N GLY A 140 -0.07 -24.64 -12.37
CA GLY A 140 -0.95 -25.81 -12.26
C GLY A 140 -2.45 -25.52 -12.46
N ALA A 141 -2.84 -24.28 -12.77
CA ALA A 141 -4.22 -23.98 -13.16
C ALA A 141 -4.58 -24.69 -14.47
N ALA A 142 -5.74 -25.35 -14.51
CA ALA A 142 -6.27 -25.99 -15.72
C ALA A 142 -6.57 -24.94 -16.81
N PRO A 143 -6.40 -25.24 -18.11
CA PRO A 143 -6.65 -24.28 -19.20
C PRO A 143 -8.03 -23.63 -19.14
N GLU A 144 -9.06 -24.40 -18.83
CA GLU A 144 -10.46 -23.97 -18.76
C GLU A 144 -10.65 -22.96 -17.62
N THR A 145 -10.04 -23.23 -16.45
CA THR A 145 -10.04 -22.30 -15.33
C THR A 145 -9.34 -20.99 -15.71
N ARG A 146 -8.19 -21.07 -16.40
CA ARG A 146 -7.47 -19.84 -16.83
C ARG A 146 -8.34 -18.98 -17.74
N GLU A 147 -9.03 -19.60 -18.69
CA GLU A 147 -9.91 -18.91 -19.62
C GLU A 147 -11.10 -18.26 -18.88
N ALA A 148 -11.73 -18.98 -17.94
CA ALA A 148 -12.83 -18.45 -17.13
C ALA A 148 -12.42 -17.18 -16.34
N TYR A 149 -11.23 -17.20 -15.70
CA TYR A 149 -10.73 -16.00 -15.02
C TYR A 149 -10.34 -14.88 -15.99
N LEU A 150 -9.75 -15.20 -17.15
CA LEU A 150 -9.41 -14.19 -18.15
C LEU A 150 -10.67 -13.50 -18.70
N HIS A 151 -11.72 -14.28 -18.99
CA HIS A 151 -13.02 -13.77 -19.40
C HIS A 151 -13.65 -12.90 -18.31
N ALA A 152 -13.65 -13.35 -17.05
CA ALA A 152 -14.18 -12.57 -15.92
C ALA A 152 -13.43 -11.24 -15.74
N ILE A 153 -12.11 -11.24 -15.89
CA ILE A 153 -11.28 -10.02 -15.79
C ILE A 153 -11.58 -9.07 -16.94
N THR A 154 -11.67 -9.58 -18.16
CA THR A 154 -11.99 -8.77 -19.34
C THR A 154 -13.37 -8.12 -19.17
N ALA A 155 -14.37 -8.91 -18.80
CA ALA A 155 -15.72 -8.42 -18.54
C ALA A 155 -15.76 -7.41 -17.37
N ALA A 156 -14.94 -7.59 -16.34
CA ALA A 156 -14.85 -6.62 -15.24
C ALA A 156 -14.27 -5.28 -15.69
N LEU A 157 -13.24 -5.31 -16.54
CA LEU A 157 -12.63 -4.09 -17.07
C LEU A 157 -13.59 -3.39 -18.04
N GLU A 158 -14.27 -4.12 -18.92
CA GLU A 158 -15.28 -3.58 -19.83
C GLU A 158 -16.45 -2.92 -19.08
N ARG A 159 -16.96 -3.55 -18.01
CA ARG A 159 -18.00 -2.96 -17.16
C ARG A 159 -17.57 -1.66 -16.48
N CYS A 160 -16.27 -1.53 -16.20
CA CYS A 160 -15.72 -0.38 -15.51
C CYS A 160 -15.35 0.77 -16.44
N THR A 161 -15.23 0.52 -17.74
CA THR A 161 -14.82 1.53 -18.71
C THR A 161 -16.00 2.15 -19.45
N PRO A 162 -15.98 3.48 -19.69
CA PRO A 162 -14.98 4.45 -19.25
C PRO A 162 -15.13 4.84 -17.77
N LEU A 163 -14.01 5.00 -17.06
CA LEU A 163 -14.02 5.60 -15.71
C LEU A 163 -14.04 7.14 -15.82
N HIS A 164 -15.06 7.78 -15.26
CA HIS A 164 -15.20 9.23 -15.30
C HIS A 164 -14.20 9.92 -14.36
N PHE A 165 -12.98 10.21 -14.85
CA PHE A 165 -11.97 10.91 -14.07
C PHE A 165 -12.18 12.42 -14.01
N SER A 166 -11.75 13.03 -12.91
CA SER A 166 -11.55 14.47 -12.84
C SER A 166 -10.39 14.87 -13.76
N GLU A 167 -10.26 16.16 -14.03
CA GLU A 167 -9.14 16.65 -14.84
C GLU A 167 -7.79 16.36 -14.18
N GLY A 168 -7.71 16.56 -12.86
CA GLY A 168 -6.50 16.31 -12.06
C GLY A 168 -6.12 14.84 -12.05
N LEU A 169 -7.07 13.96 -11.74
CA LEU A 169 -6.82 12.53 -11.69
C LEU A 169 -6.51 11.96 -13.07
N GLY A 170 -7.28 12.35 -14.10
CA GLY A 170 -7.08 11.90 -15.47
C GLY A 170 -5.67 12.22 -15.98
N ASN A 171 -5.14 13.40 -15.67
CA ASN A 171 -3.75 13.76 -15.96
C ASN A 171 -2.73 12.93 -15.17
N ALA A 172 -3.03 12.64 -13.91
CA ALA A 172 -2.13 11.90 -13.03
C ALA A 172 -2.07 10.40 -13.33
N VAL A 173 -3.08 9.81 -13.99
CA VAL A 173 -3.14 8.36 -14.29
C VAL A 173 -2.97 8.02 -15.77
N ALA A 174 -3.20 8.97 -16.68
CA ALA A 174 -3.12 8.71 -18.11
C ALA A 174 -1.77 8.12 -18.51
N GLY A 175 -1.80 6.99 -19.24
CA GLY A 175 -0.62 6.28 -19.72
C GLY A 175 0.19 5.56 -18.64
N ARG A 176 -0.16 5.70 -17.36
CA ARG A 176 0.57 5.02 -16.28
C ARG A 176 0.13 3.56 -16.20
N PRO A 177 1.08 2.62 -16.16
CA PRO A 177 0.74 1.22 -16.01
C PRO A 177 0.13 0.93 -14.65
N ILE A 178 -1.05 0.30 -14.68
CA ILE A 178 -1.79 -0.23 -13.55
C ILE A 178 -1.65 -1.75 -13.60
N ALA A 179 -1.33 -2.37 -12.46
CA ALA A 179 -1.31 -3.82 -12.33
C ALA A 179 -2.30 -4.26 -11.26
N ILE A 180 -3.27 -5.09 -11.66
CA ILE A 180 -4.28 -5.66 -10.77
C ILE A 180 -4.00 -7.13 -10.59
N ARG A 181 -3.89 -7.58 -9.33
CA ARG A 181 -3.86 -8.99 -8.96
C ARG A 181 -5.25 -9.42 -8.48
N PHE A 182 -5.84 -10.37 -9.16
CA PHE A 182 -7.07 -11.03 -8.75
C PHE A 182 -6.70 -12.28 -7.96
N VAL A 183 -7.30 -12.44 -6.78
CA VAL A 183 -7.16 -13.60 -5.91
C VAL A 183 -8.55 -14.16 -5.63
N ASP A 184 -8.75 -15.45 -5.80
CA ASP A 184 -10.00 -16.12 -5.43
C ASP A 184 -9.73 -17.03 -4.25
N ASN A 185 -10.28 -16.68 -3.09
CA ASN A 185 -10.17 -17.45 -1.85
C ASN A 185 -11.50 -18.14 -1.51
N ARG A 186 -12.44 -18.23 -2.47
CA ARG A 186 -13.70 -18.94 -2.28
C ARG A 186 -13.45 -20.45 -2.36
N ASP A 187 -14.05 -21.18 -1.42
CA ASP A 187 -14.10 -22.64 -1.38
C ASP A 187 -15.31 -23.20 -2.13
#